data_AF-A0A3R6RJV0-F1
#
_entry.id   AF-A0A3R6RJV0-F1
#
_cell.length_a   1.000
_cell.length_b   1.000
_cell.length_c   1.000
_cell.angle_alpha   90.00
_cell.angle_beta   90.00
_cell.angle_gamma   90.00
#
_symmetry.space_group_name_H-M   'P 1'
#
loop_
_entity.id
_entity.type
_entity.pdbx_description
1 polymer ?
#
loop_
_entity_poly.entity_id
_entity_poly.type
_entity_poly.pdbx_seq_one_letter_code
_entity_poly.pdbx_strand_id
1 'polypeptide(L)' 'MNKKDLSIPFNAPLHSQDTELQTYGCRANTPDICGNNGLPNVCAFSSEDCICKKPSRAWKKQYAKLKG' A
#
# COMPACT_ATOMS: atom_id res chain seq x y z
N MET A 1 -4.95 -10.01 -11.68
CA MET A 1 -5.44 -9.16 -10.58
C MET A 1 -6.06 -7.91 -11.17
N ASN A 2 -7.29 -7.53 -10.80
CA ASN A 2 -7.81 -6.22 -11.19
C ASN A 2 -7.24 -5.15 -10.25
N LYS A 3 -6.93 -3.95 -10.77
CA LYS A 3 -6.41 -2.83 -9.95
C LYS A 3 -7.35 -2.47 -8.79
N LYS A 4 -8.66 -2.71 -8.92
CA LYS A 4 -9.65 -2.48 -7.86
C LYS A 4 -9.41 -3.34 -6.63
N ASP A 5 -8.93 -4.57 -6.80
CA ASP A 5 -8.69 -5.53 -5.71
C ASP A 5 -7.47 -5.13 -4.86
N LEU A 6 -6.60 -4.29 -5.40
CA LEU A 6 -5.39 -3.79 -4.74
C LEU A 6 -5.61 -2.42 -4.08
N SER A 7 -6.81 -1.84 -4.13
CA SER A 7 -7.12 -0.62 -3.38
C SER A 7 -7.63 -0.99 -1.99
N ILE A 8 -6.72 -1.00 -1.02
CA ILE A 8 -7.01 -1.43 0.35
C ILE A 8 -7.23 -0.18 1.22
N PRO A 9 -8.33 -0.07 1.98
CA PRO A 9 -8.53 1.08 2.87
C PRO A 9 -7.38 1.25 3.87
N PHE A 10 -6.98 2.50 4.14
CA PHE A 10 -5.87 2.81 5.05
C PHE A 10 -6.05 2.25 6.47
N ASN A 11 -7.30 2.07 6.91
CA ASN A 11 -7.66 1.54 8.22
C ASN A 11 -8.00 0.03 8.22
N ALA A 12 -7.91 -0.65 7.08
CA ALA A 12 -8.16 -2.09 7.03
C ALA A 12 -7.12 -2.86 7.89
N PRO A 13 -7.48 -4.03 8.45
CA PRO A 13 -6.55 -4.89 9.19
C PRO A 13 -5.25 -5.16 8.42
N LEU A 14 -4.15 -5.44 9.13
CA LEU A 14 -2.86 -5.75 8.51
C LEU A 14 -2.95 -7.04 7.69
N HIS A 15 -2.39 -7.00 6.48
CA HIS A 15 -2.10 -8.17 5.69
C HIS A 15 -0.79 -8.81 6.16
N SER A 16 -0.59 -10.11 5.94
CA SER A 16 0.60 -10.84 6.37
C SER A 16 1.92 -10.31 5.78
N GLN A 17 1.85 -9.62 4.64
CA GLN A 17 3.00 -9.02 3.95
C GLN A 17 3.21 -7.53 4.27
N ASP A 18 2.29 -6.91 5.03
CA ASP A 18 2.45 -5.52 5.45
C ASP A 18 3.61 -5.40 6.45
N THR A 19 4.42 -4.37 6.28
CA THR A 19 5.47 -3.98 7.23
C THR A 19 5.45 -2.47 7.42
N GLU A 20 6.32 -1.94 8.27
CA GLU A 20 6.48 -0.49 8.42
C GLU A 20 6.89 0.22 7.11
N LEU A 21 7.52 -0.50 6.17
CA LEU A 21 8.12 0.06 4.96
C LEU A 21 7.37 -0.30 3.68
N GLN A 22 6.41 -1.23 3.74
CA GLN A 22 5.68 -1.67 2.57
C GLN A 22 4.23 -2.06 2.89
N THR A 23 3.39 -2.09 1.86
CA THR A 23 2.02 -2.62 1.98
C THR A 23 1.71 -3.63 0.89
N TYR A 24 0.93 -4.66 1.22
CA TYR A 24 0.22 -5.44 0.22
C TYR A 24 -0.94 -4.59 -0.32
N GLY A 25 -1.00 -4.46 -1.65
CA GLY A 25 -1.88 -3.49 -2.28
C GLY A 25 -1.46 -2.04 -1.99
N CYS A 26 -2.25 -1.11 -2.51
CA CYS A 26 -2.14 0.31 -2.25
C CYS A 26 -3.06 0.70 -1.10
N ARG A 27 -2.48 1.25 -0.03
CA ARG A 27 -3.21 1.83 1.11
C ARG A 27 -3.29 3.36 1.11
N ALA A 28 -2.98 4.00 -0.01
CA ALA A 28 -3.15 5.44 -0.14
C ALA A 28 -4.65 5.79 -0.21
N ASN A 29 -5.10 6.80 0.52
CA ASN A 29 -6.49 7.27 0.45
C ASN A 29 -6.83 7.91 -0.92
N THR A 30 -5.84 8.54 -1.54
CA THR A 30 -5.93 9.20 -2.85
C THR A 30 -4.77 8.74 -3.73
N PRO A 31 -4.82 7.50 -4.26
CA PRO A 31 -3.71 6.92 -5.00
C PRO A 31 -3.43 7.66 -6.32
N ASP A 32 -4.44 8.26 -6.93
CA ASP A 32 -4.39 9.03 -8.18
C ASP A 32 -3.38 10.18 -8.16
N ILE A 33 -3.22 10.86 -7.01
CA ILE A 33 -2.24 11.95 -6.85
C ILE A 33 -0.86 11.49 -6.37
N CYS A 34 -0.66 10.18 -6.15
CA CYS A 34 0.61 9.66 -5.66
C CYS A 34 1.65 9.70 -6.78
N GLY A 35 2.77 10.40 -6.58
CA GLY A 35 3.86 10.47 -7.57
C GLY A 35 4.57 9.13 -7.86
N ASN A 36 4.31 8.09 -7.05
CA ASN A 36 4.78 6.74 -7.32
C ASN A 36 3.71 5.85 -7.98
N ASN A 37 2.49 6.35 -8.21
CA ASN A 37 1.43 5.57 -8.84
C ASN A 37 1.87 5.13 -10.25
N GLY A 38 1.61 3.87 -10.56
CA GLY A 38 1.92 3.31 -11.88
C GLY A 38 3.36 2.85 -12.04
N LEU A 39 4.28 3.21 -11.13
CA LEU A 39 5.69 2.85 -11.25
C LEU A 39 5.91 1.35 -11.06
N PRO A 40 6.58 0.66 -12.02
CA PRO A 40 6.88 -0.76 -11.89
C PRO A 40 7.83 -1.00 -10.72
N ASN A 41 7.70 -2.15 -10.09
CA ASN A 41 8.48 -2.58 -8.91
C ASN A 41 8.33 -1.69 -7.66
N VAL A 42 7.50 -0.64 -7.68
CA VAL A 42 7.28 0.31 -6.57
C VAL A 42 5.81 0.39 -6.19
N CYS A 43 4.92 0.49 -7.18
CA CYS A 43 3.49 0.64 -6.97
C CYS A 43 2.79 -0.72 -7.01
N ALA A 44 1.98 -1.03 -5.99
CA ALA A 44 1.19 -2.25 -5.98
C ALA A 44 0.34 -2.44 -7.25
N PHE A 45 -0.15 -1.37 -7.87
CA PHE A 45 -0.97 -1.44 -9.09
C PHE A 45 -0.19 -1.84 -10.36
N SER A 46 1.13 -1.79 -10.33
CA SER A 46 2.00 -2.05 -11.50
C SER A 46 3.13 -3.04 -11.22
N SER A 47 3.30 -3.49 -9.97
CA SER A 47 4.28 -4.52 -9.62
C SER A 47 3.65 -5.91 -9.68
N GLU A 48 4.40 -6.91 -10.14
CA GLU A 48 3.97 -8.31 -10.17
C GLU A 48 3.71 -8.88 -8.77
N ASP A 49 4.48 -8.42 -7.77
CA ASP A 49 4.38 -8.81 -6.37
C ASP A 49 3.17 -8.19 -5.64
N CYS A 50 2.44 -7.27 -6.30
CA CYS A 50 1.33 -6.51 -5.72
C CYS A 50 1.73 -5.69 -4.47
N ILE A 51 3.02 -5.38 -4.28
CA ILE A 51 3.53 -4.64 -3.13
C ILE A 51 3.74 -3.16 -3.47
N CYS A 52 3.28 -2.29 -2.57
CA CYS A 52 3.67 -0.89 -2.54
C CYS A 52 4.91 -0.74 -1.65
N LYS A 53 6.07 -0.44 -2.26
CA LYS A 53 7.37 -0.29 -1.57
C LYS A 53 7.63 1.14 -1.08
N LYS A 54 6.76 2.08 -1.44
CA LYS A 54 6.78 3.48 -1.00
C LYS A 54 5.40 3.90 -0.50
N PRO A 55 4.92 3.31 0.61
CA PRO A 55 3.66 3.73 1.21
C PRO A 55 3.75 5.18 1.71
N SER A 56 2.60 5.76 2.02
CA SER A 56 2.55 7.16 2.48
C SER A 56 3.38 7.35 3.76
N ARG A 57 3.88 8.57 4.00
CA ARG A 57 4.61 8.90 5.24
C ARG A 57 3.79 8.62 6.51
N ALA A 58 2.46 8.65 6.41
CA ALA A 58 1.54 8.35 7.50
C ALA A 58 1.45 6.84 7.81
N TRP A 59 1.85 5.97 6.87
CA TRP A 59 1.71 4.52 7.00
C TRP A 59 2.43 3.96 8.21
N LYS A 60 3.69 4.37 8.47
CA LYS A 60 4.46 3.85 9.61
C LYS A 60 3.70 3.99 10.95
N LYS A 61 3.08 5.16 11.17
CA LYS A 61 2.26 5.42 12.37
C LYS A 61 1.00 4.54 12.40
N GLN A 62 0.37 4.37 11.23
CA GLN A 62 -0.84 3.56 11.10
C GLN A 62 -0.56 2.07 11.30
N TYR A 63 0.52 1.55 10.72
CA TYR A 63 0.96 0.17 10.90
C TYR A 63 1.14 -0.15 12.39
N ALA A 64 1.85 0.73 13.13
CA ALA A 64 2.01 0.57 14.57
C ALA A 64 0.66 0.53 15.31
N LYS A 65 -0.28 1.42 14.95
CA LYS A 65 -1.63 1.43 15.52
C LYS A 65 -2.41 0.14 15.23
N LEU A 66 -2.28 -0.41 14.04
CA LEU A 66 -3.02 -1.62 13.62
C LEU A 66 -2.39 -2.91 14.17
N LYS A 67 -1.10 -2.90 14.50
CA LYS A 67 -0.39 -4.05 15.05
C LYS A 67 -0.76 -4.34 16.52
N GLY A 68 -1.23 -3.32 17.24
CA GLY A 68 -1.48 -3.37 18.69
C GLY A 68 -0.35 -2.72 19.45
#